data_AF-A0A239SSD3-F1
#
_entry.id   AF-A0A239SSD3-F1
#
_cell.length_a   1.000
_cell.length_b   1.000
_cell.length_c   1.000
_cell.angle_alpha   90.00
_cell.angle_beta   90.00
_cell.angle_gamma   90.00
#
_symmetry.space_group_name_H-M   'P 1'
#
loop_
_entity.id
_entity.type
_entity.pdbx_description
1 polymer ?
#
loop_
_entity_poly.entity_id
_entity_poly.type
_entity_poly.pdbx_seq_one_letter_code
_entity_poly.pdbx_strand_id
1 'polypeptide(L)'
;MTVSERAMYWESVAAVDFPCPDLEFQFNTRDELKVVMRFSLLNTGNAPRKPDLELCFSGVIGLKWIEEFHGSVIQSSVRPRPKCQESAWSQWVLPAVIIENSAWLSQYMNLPGTENRQHFSIVCMNDLLDVLALPDVRVKWIEAE
;
A
#
# COMPACT_ATOMS: atom_id res chain seq x y z
N MET A 1 24.73 -16.85 -7.42
CA MET A 1 24.41 -15.40 -7.32
C MET A 1 23.05 -15.32 -6.63
N THR A 2 22.98 -14.74 -5.44
CA THR A 2 21.70 -14.45 -4.78
C THR A 2 21.03 -13.34 -5.56
N VAL A 3 19.85 -13.61 -6.12
CA VAL A 3 19.06 -12.57 -6.78
C VAL A 3 18.50 -11.67 -5.68
N SER A 4 18.77 -10.37 -5.75
CA SER A 4 18.26 -9.39 -4.79
C SER A 4 16.79 -9.07 -5.05
N GLU A 5 16.04 -8.81 -3.98
CA GLU A 5 14.68 -8.28 -4.07
C GLU A 5 14.69 -6.93 -4.81
N ARG A 6 13.68 -6.71 -5.66
CA ARG A 6 13.56 -5.49 -6.46
C ARG A 6 12.13 -4.98 -6.41
N ALA A 7 11.96 -3.71 -6.06
CA ALA A 7 10.68 -3.02 -6.18
C ALA A 7 10.45 -2.63 -7.64
N MET A 8 9.29 -2.99 -8.16
CA MET A 8 8.84 -2.72 -9.51
C MET A 8 7.61 -1.82 -9.50
N TYR A 9 7.52 -1.01 -10.54
CA TYR A 9 6.37 -0.17 -10.76
C TYR A 9 5.10 -1.01 -10.89
N TRP A 10 4.06 -0.61 -10.17
CA TRP A 10 2.76 -1.21 -10.33
C TRP A 10 1.88 -0.32 -11.21
N GLU A 11 1.77 -0.69 -12.48
CA GLU A 11 1.09 0.12 -13.51
C GLU A 11 -0.37 0.44 -13.15
N SER A 12 -1.08 -0.44 -12.45
CA SER A 12 -2.48 -0.22 -12.06
C SER A 12 -2.67 0.95 -11.08
N VAL A 13 -1.63 1.36 -10.36
CA VAL A 13 -1.64 2.51 -9.43
C VAL A 13 -0.74 3.64 -9.91
N ALA A 14 -0.36 3.63 -11.19
CA ALA A 14 0.58 4.57 -11.78
C ALA A 14 0.20 6.04 -11.65
N ALA A 15 -1.11 6.30 -11.65
CA ALA A 15 -1.66 7.65 -11.63
C ALA A 15 -1.68 8.25 -10.22
N VAL A 16 -1.25 7.52 -9.20
CA VAL A 16 -1.23 8.02 -7.82
C VAL A 16 0.03 8.86 -7.60
N ASP A 17 -0.17 10.17 -7.48
CA ASP A 17 0.86 11.20 -7.35
C ASP A 17 0.79 11.97 -6.00
N PHE A 18 0.04 11.43 -5.04
CA PHE A 18 -0.09 12.00 -3.69
C PHE A 18 0.35 10.99 -2.62
N PRO A 19 0.88 11.46 -1.47
CA PRO A 19 1.16 10.57 -0.35
C PRO A 19 -0.12 9.96 0.20
N CYS A 20 -0.09 8.67 0.52
CA CYS A 20 -1.18 8.00 1.20
C CYS A 20 -1.04 8.25 2.71
N PRO A 21 -1.94 9.00 3.37
CA PRO A 21 -1.76 9.34 4.78
C PRO A 21 -2.09 8.18 5.72
N ASP A 22 -2.97 7.29 5.29
CA ASP A 22 -3.49 6.19 6.09
C ASP A 22 -4.07 5.11 5.17
N LEU A 23 -4.14 3.87 5.65
CA LEU A 23 -4.72 2.78 4.90
C LEU A 23 -5.53 1.87 5.83
N GLU A 24 -6.59 1.27 5.31
CA GLU A 24 -7.43 0.33 6.03
C GLU A 24 -7.49 -0.98 5.25
N PHE A 25 -7.65 -2.11 5.94
CA PHE A 25 -7.93 -3.37 5.26
C PHE A 25 -8.98 -4.20 5.98
N GLN A 26 -9.69 -4.99 5.18
CA GLN A 26 -10.72 -5.92 5.64
C GLN A 26 -10.73 -7.16 4.76
N PHE A 27 -10.87 -8.33 5.37
CA PHE A 27 -11.21 -9.54 4.64
C PHE A 27 -12.71 -9.60 4.36
N ASN A 28 -13.09 -9.73 3.09
CA ASN A 28 -14.49 -9.93 2.67
C ASN A 28 -14.88 -11.41 2.71
N THR A 29 -13.93 -12.28 2.35
CA THR A 29 -14.02 -13.73 2.43
C THR A 29 -12.71 -14.28 3.00
N ARG A 30 -12.53 -15.60 3.02
CA ARG A 30 -11.32 -16.24 3.56
C ARG A 30 -10.04 -15.80 2.83
N ASP A 31 -10.12 -15.49 1.54
CA ASP A 31 -8.98 -15.24 0.66
C ASP A 31 -9.12 -13.94 -0.17
N GLU A 32 -10.20 -13.17 0.02
CA GLU A 32 -10.40 -11.85 -0.58
C GLU A 32 -10.11 -10.76 0.47
N LEU A 33 -9.12 -9.91 0.16
CA LEU A 33 -8.72 -8.77 0.98
C LEU A 33 -9.06 -7.47 0.24
N LYS A 34 -9.84 -6.62 0.87
CA LYS A 34 -10.05 -5.24 0.48
C LYS A 34 -9.07 -4.36 1.25
N VAL A 35 -8.33 -3.52 0.55
CA VAL A 35 -7.49 -2.45 1.11
C VAL A 35 -8.01 -1.12 0.59
N VAL A 36 -8.15 -0.13 1.47
CA VAL A 36 -8.54 1.23 1.11
C VAL A 36 -7.40 2.17 1.48
N MET A 37 -6.86 2.86 0.49
CA MET A 37 -5.87 3.93 0.65
C MET A 37 -6.61 5.25 0.84
N ARG A 38 -6.47 5.87 2.02
CA ARG A 38 -7.30 6.99 2.49
C ARG A 38 -6.73 8.36 2.11
N PHE A 39 -6.54 8.64 0.82
CA PHE A 39 -6.05 9.95 0.34
C PHE A 39 -6.94 11.12 0.77
N SER A 40 -8.21 10.84 1.03
CA SER A 40 -9.19 11.80 1.49
C SER A 40 -8.87 12.41 2.86
N LEU A 41 -7.96 11.81 3.64
CA LEU A 41 -7.48 12.33 4.92
C LEU A 41 -6.31 13.33 4.79
N LEU A 42 -5.83 13.57 3.57
CA LEU A 42 -4.83 14.60 3.31
C LEU A 42 -5.40 15.99 3.57
N ASN A 43 -4.62 16.83 4.24
CA ASN A 43 -4.94 18.23 4.36
C ASN A 43 -4.55 18.96 3.07
N THR A 44 -5.52 19.14 2.18
CA THR A 44 -5.37 19.83 0.90
C THR A 44 -5.56 21.35 1.00
N GLY A 45 -5.81 21.89 2.20
CA GLY A 45 -6.14 23.29 2.40
C GLY A 45 -7.45 23.66 1.71
N ASN A 46 -7.38 24.54 0.72
CA ASN A 46 -8.56 24.98 -0.05
C ASN A 46 -8.82 24.13 -1.30
N ALA A 47 -7.94 23.18 -1.63
CA ALA A 47 -8.13 22.32 -2.79
C ALA A 47 -9.15 21.20 -2.49
N PRO A 48 -9.88 20.69 -3.50
CA PRO A 48 -10.85 19.61 -3.30
C PRO A 48 -10.24 18.38 -2.62
N ARG A 49 -11.04 17.71 -1.80
CA ARG A 49 -10.68 16.43 -1.17
C ARG A 49 -10.35 15.41 -2.26
N LYS A 50 -9.32 14.60 -2.03
CA LYS A 50 -8.93 13.55 -2.96
C LYS A 50 -9.85 12.33 -2.80
N PRO A 51 -10.21 11.62 -3.88
CA PRO A 51 -10.89 10.33 -3.77
C PRO A 51 -9.96 9.30 -3.12
N ASP A 52 -10.54 8.30 -2.46
CA ASP A 52 -9.80 7.17 -1.92
C ASP A 52 -9.59 6.10 -2.99
N LEU A 53 -8.60 5.22 -2.81
CA LEU A 53 -8.33 4.12 -3.73
C LEU A 53 -8.60 2.79 -3.05
N GLU A 54 -9.50 2.01 -3.63
CA GLU A 54 -9.80 0.64 -3.24
C GLU A 54 -8.97 -0.35 -4.07
N LEU A 55 -8.28 -1.25 -3.37
CA LEU A 55 -7.54 -2.37 -3.93
C LEU A 55 -8.18 -3.67 -3.41
N CYS A 56 -8.68 -4.50 -4.31
CA CYS A 56 -9.28 -5.77 -3.95
C CYS A 56 -8.40 -6.92 -4.46
N PHE A 57 -7.73 -7.58 -3.52
CA PHE A 57 -6.86 -8.73 -3.74
C PHE A 57 -7.65 -10.03 -3.62
N SER A 58 -7.31 -11.00 -4.46
CA SER A 58 -7.88 -12.36 -4.43
C SER A 58 -6.79 -13.40 -4.23
N GLY A 59 -7.16 -14.57 -3.69
CA GLY A 59 -6.23 -15.66 -3.45
C GLY A 59 -5.09 -15.29 -2.49
N VAL A 60 -5.40 -14.47 -1.49
CA VAL A 60 -4.43 -13.97 -0.50
C VAL A 60 -3.91 -15.13 0.35
N ILE A 61 -2.59 -15.26 0.43
CA ILE A 61 -1.91 -16.31 1.21
C ILE A 61 -1.00 -15.76 2.30
N GLY A 62 -0.77 -14.44 2.30
CA GLY A 62 0.08 -13.78 3.27
C GLY A 62 -0.25 -12.30 3.38
N LEU A 63 -0.23 -11.80 4.61
CA LEU A 63 -0.39 -10.39 4.94
C LEU A 63 0.61 -10.04 6.05
N LYS A 64 1.34 -8.94 5.89
CA LYS A 64 2.14 -8.34 6.95
C LYS A 64 1.78 -6.87 7.05
N TRP A 65 1.39 -6.47 8.24
CA TRP A 65 1.25 -5.07 8.61
C TRP A 65 2.46 -4.66 9.42
N ILE A 66 3.20 -3.69 8.94
CA ILE A 66 4.38 -3.14 9.61
C ILE A 66 4.05 -1.69 9.94
N GLU A 67 3.81 -1.42 11.22
CA GLU A 67 3.74 -0.05 11.71
C GLU A 67 5.14 0.55 11.64
N GLU A 68 5.33 1.69 10.95
CA GLU A 68 6.61 2.39 10.95
C GLU A 68 6.97 2.94 12.35
N PHE A 69 6.04 2.85 13.32
CA PHE A 69 6.17 3.37 14.68
C PHE A 69 6.80 2.40 15.71
N HIS A 70 7.59 1.41 15.29
CA HIS A 70 8.37 0.61 16.26
C HIS A 70 9.68 1.30 16.67
N GLY A 71 9.62 2.50 17.28
CA GLY A 71 10.76 2.99 18.09
C GLY A 71 11.12 4.48 18.18
N SER A 72 10.26 5.46 17.87
CA SER A 72 10.64 6.88 18.09
C SER A 72 9.56 7.75 18.72
N VAL A 73 9.76 8.00 20.02
CA VAL A 73 9.33 9.16 20.81
C VAL A 73 7.82 9.30 21.10
N ILE A 74 7.48 9.35 22.39
CA ILE A 74 6.25 9.96 22.91
C ILE A 74 6.17 11.38 22.35
N GLN A 75 5.42 11.61 21.27
CA GLN A 75 5.10 12.96 20.84
C GLN A 75 3.85 13.44 21.58
N SER A 76 4.07 14.26 22.60
CA SER A 76 3.10 15.26 23.01
C SER A 76 2.97 16.34 21.93
N SER A 77 1.75 16.83 21.74
CA SER A 77 1.26 17.81 20.76
C SER A 77 1.07 17.32 19.32
N VAL A 78 -0.15 17.55 18.82
CA VAL A 78 -0.57 17.40 17.41
C VAL A 78 0.33 18.29 16.56
N ARG A 79 1.38 17.72 15.95
CA ARG A 79 2.10 18.45 14.89
C ARG A 79 1.13 18.70 13.74
N PRO A 80 1.14 19.90 13.13
CA PRO A 80 0.36 20.16 11.94
C PRO A 80 0.75 19.12 10.87
N ARG A 81 -0.25 18.38 10.37
CA ARG A 81 -0.07 17.45 9.25
C ARG A 81 0.57 18.19 8.07
N PRO A 82 1.48 17.56 7.31
CA PRO A 82 2.13 18.22 6.19
C PRO A 82 1.08 18.74 5.20
N LYS A 83 1.23 20.00 4.79
CA LYS A 83 0.42 20.58 3.71
C LYS A 83 0.96 20.01 2.40
N CYS A 84 0.11 19.33 1.64
CA CYS A 84 0.48 18.75 0.34
C CYS A 84 0.60 19.84 -0.75
N GLN A 85 1.43 20.86 -0.50
CA GLN A 85 1.65 22.04 -1.34
C GLN A 85 3.13 22.35 -1.54
N GLU A 86 4.04 21.71 -0.80
CA GLU A 86 5.48 21.92 -1.00
C GLU A 86 5.99 21.14 -2.20
N SER A 87 6.79 21.80 -3.04
CA SER A 87 7.41 21.24 -4.24
C SER A 87 8.31 20.03 -3.94
N ALA A 88 8.80 19.89 -2.71
CA ALA A 88 9.55 18.71 -2.26
C ALA A 88 8.74 17.39 -2.37
N TRP A 89 7.40 17.45 -2.28
CA TRP A 89 6.53 16.28 -2.44
C TRP A 89 6.14 15.99 -3.89
N SER A 90 6.55 16.82 -4.85
CA SER A 90 6.33 16.57 -6.29
C SER A 90 7.10 15.35 -6.82
N GLN A 91 8.02 14.82 -6.02
CA GLN A 91 8.80 13.60 -6.29
C GLN A 91 8.39 12.44 -5.38
N TRP A 92 7.23 12.53 -4.72
CA TRP A 92 6.77 11.48 -3.81
C TRP A 92 6.70 10.13 -4.54
N VAL A 93 7.26 9.11 -3.90
CA VAL A 93 7.45 7.78 -4.47
C VAL A 93 6.15 6.97 -4.35
N LEU A 94 5.94 6.11 -5.34
CA LEU A 94 4.76 5.29 -5.55
C LEU A 94 4.27 4.61 -4.27
N PRO A 95 3.01 4.81 -3.88
CA PRO A 95 2.51 4.26 -2.63
C PRO A 95 2.13 2.78 -2.76
N ALA A 96 2.32 2.16 -3.93
CA ALA A 96 2.32 0.71 -4.03
C ALA A 96 3.27 0.22 -5.14
N VAL A 97 3.92 -0.91 -4.87
CA VAL A 97 4.91 -1.54 -5.75
C VAL A 97 4.75 -3.06 -5.75
N ILE A 98 5.24 -3.71 -6.80
CA ILE A 98 5.38 -5.17 -6.87
C ILE A 98 6.81 -5.53 -6.50
N ILE A 99 7.00 -6.48 -5.58
CA ILE A 99 8.33 -6.94 -5.16
C ILE A 99 8.69 -8.21 -5.95
N GLU A 100 9.64 -8.06 -6.87
CA GLU A 100 10.25 -9.18 -7.58
C GLU A 100 11.31 -9.88 -6.74
N ASN A 101 11.51 -11.18 -7.03
CA ASN A 101 12.47 -12.05 -6.33
C ASN A 101 12.22 -12.11 -4.82
N SER A 102 10.96 -11.95 -4.41
CA SER A 102 10.62 -11.86 -2.99
C SER A 102 11.05 -13.10 -2.21
N ALA A 103 11.91 -12.90 -1.23
CA ALA A 103 12.34 -13.92 -0.29
C ALA A 103 11.17 -14.40 0.58
N TRP A 104 10.20 -13.52 0.86
CA TRP A 104 8.99 -13.88 1.59
C TRP A 104 8.09 -14.79 0.76
N LEU A 105 7.76 -14.42 -0.48
CA LEU A 105 6.95 -15.26 -1.36
C LEU A 105 7.61 -16.62 -1.63
N SER A 106 8.93 -16.64 -1.79
CA SER A 106 9.71 -17.86 -2.06
C SER A 106 9.54 -18.95 -1.01
N GLN A 107 9.15 -18.60 0.22
CA GLN A 107 8.86 -19.56 1.30
C GLN A 107 7.61 -20.41 1.03
N TYR A 108 6.70 -19.91 0.18
CA TYR A 108 5.41 -20.53 -0.07
C TYR A 108 5.30 -21.17 -1.45
N MET A 109 6.19 -20.84 -2.40
CA MET A 109 6.10 -21.26 -3.82
C MET A 109 6.12 -22.78 -4.05
N ASN A 110 6.57 -23.57 -3.06
CA ASN A 110 6.61 -25.03 -3.16
C ASN A 110 5.37 -25.72 -2.57
N LEU A 111 4.41 -24.96 -2.03
CA LEU A 111 3.18 -25.50 -1.46
C LEU A 111 2.10 -25.64 -2.54
N PRO A 112 1.30 -26.72 -2.52
CA PRO A 112 0.18 -26.85 -3.46
C PRO A 112 -0.80 -25.69 -3.32
N GLY A 113 -1.24 -25.14 -4.46
CA GLY A 113 -2.25 -24.10 -4.46
C GLY A 113 -1.71 -22.69 -4.16
N THR A 114 -0.39 -22.47 -4.17
CA THR A 114 0.26 -21.14 -4.02
C THR A 114 0.86 -20.60 -5.34
N GLU A 115 0.51 -21.22 -6.47
CA GLU A 115 1.03 -20.87 -7.78
C GLU A 115 0.60 -19.45 -8.19
N ASN A 116 1.43 -18.77 -8.99
CA ASN A 116 1.13 -17.48 -9.62
C ASN A 116 0.81 -16.33 -8.65
N ARG A 117 1.28 -16.36 -7.40
CA ARG A 117 1.18 -15.18 -6.52
C ARG A 117 2.28 -14.17 -6.80
N GLN A 118 1.99 -12.93 -6.45
CA GLN A 118 2.93 -11.81 -6.40
C GLN A 118 3.00 -11.25 -4.99
N HIS A 119 4.11 -10.58 -4.70
CA HIS A 119 4.27 -9.79 -3.51
C HIS A 119 3.99 -8.33 -3.84
N PHE A 120 2.95 -7.76 -3.22
CA PHE A 120 2.60 -6.35 -3.28
C PHE A 120 3.03 -5.67 -1.99
N SER A 121 3.64 -4.50 -2.10
CA SER A 121 3.95 -3.65 -0.95
C SER A 121 3.24 -2.32 -1.12
N ILE A 122 2.46 -1.93 -0.12
CA ILE A 122 1.63 -0.72 -0.11
C ILE A 122 2.15 0.15 1.03
N VAL A 123 2.51 1.38 0.70
CA VAL A 123 3.13 2.34 1.61
C VAL A 123 2.15 3.47 1.89
N CYS A 124 1.84 3.70 3.16
CA CYS A 124 1.28 4.95 3.64
C CYS A 124 2.27 5.66 4.56
N MET A 125 1.91 6.84 5.03
CA MET A 125 2.79 7.67 5.85
C MET A 125 3.13 7.06 7.22
N ASN A 126 2.31 6.13 7.72
CA ASN A 126 2.49 5.55 9.05
C ASN A 126 2.79 4.06 9.01
N ASP A 127 2.47 3.38 7.91
CA ASP A 127 2.44 1.93 7.84
C ASP A 127 2.87 1.43 6.45
N LEU A 128 3.38 0.20 6.47
CA LEU A 128 3.66 -0.59 5.29
C LEU A 128 2.83 -1.88 5.35
N LEU A 129 2.05 -2.13 4.31
CA LEU A 129 1.24 -3.32 4.15
C LEU A 129 1.77 -4.16 3.01
N ASP A 130 2.33 -5.32 3.34
CA ASP A 130 2.74 -6.32 2.36
C ASP A 130 1.66 -7.41 2.20
N VAL A 131 1.38 -7.77 0.95
CA VAL A 131 0.35 -8.75 0.59
C VAL A 131 0.92 -9.77 -0.41
N LEU A 132 0.70 -11.06 -0.16
CA LEU A 132 0.93 -12.13 -1.13
C LEU A 132 -0.41 -12.57 -1.71
N ALA A 133 -0.66 -12.28 -2.99
CA ALA A 133 -1.96 -12.51 -3.64
C ALA A 133 -1.81 -12.80 -5.13
N LEU A 134 -2.92 -13.15 -5.80
CA LEU A 134 -2.95 -13.27 -7.26
C LEU A 134 -2.72 -11.90 -7.94
N PRO A 135 -2.15 -11.87 -9.16
CA PRO A 135 -1.83 -10.65 -9.89
C PRO A 135 -3.06 -9.84 -10.32
N ASP A 136 -4.22 -10.49 -10.44
CA ASP A 136 -5.49 -9.85 -10.84
C ASP A 136 -6.11 -9.09 -9.66
N VAL A 137 -5.47 -7.98 -9.31
CA VAL A 137 -5.94 -7.06 -8.27
C VAL A 137 -6.86 -6.04 -8.91
N ARG A 138 -8.09 -5.94 -8.40
CA ARG A 138 -9.04 -4.94 -8.86
C ARG A 138 -8.72 -3.60 -8.20
N VAL A 139 -8.56 -2.56 -9.01
CA VAL A 139 -8.24 -1.20 -8.57
C VAL A 139 -9.40 -0.27 -8.92
N LYS A 140 -9.91 0.47 -7.93
CA LYS A 140 -11.05 1.36 -8.12
C LYS A 140 -10.92 2.63 -7.28
N TRP A 141 -11.08 3.78 -7.91
CA TRP A 141 -11.27 5.04 -7.19
C TRP A 141 -12.68 5.10 -6.61
N ILE A 142 -12.78 5.49 -5.33
CA ILE A 142 -14.04 5.63 -4.61
C ILE A 142 -14.17 7.05 -4.05
N GLU A 143 -15.41 7.51 -3.91
CA GLU A 143 -15.65 8.81 -3.27
C GLU A 143 -15.24 8.74 -1.80
N ALA A 144 -14.74 9.87 -1.31
CA ALA A 144 -14.36 10.01 0.07
C ALA A 144 -15.60 9.97 0.98
N GLU A 145 -15.65 9.01 1.90
CA GLU A 145 -16.66 8.96 2.97
C GLU A 145 -16.47 10.08 4.00
#